data_AF-A0A954XHW9-F1
#
_entry.id   AF-A0A954XHW9-F1
#
_cell.length_a   1.000
_cell.length_b   1.000
_cell.length_c   1.000
_cell.angle_alpha   90.00
_cell.angle_beta   90.00
_cell.angle_gamma   90.00
#
_symmetry.space_group_name_H-M   'P 1'
#
loop_
_entity.id
_entity.type
_entity.pdbx_description
1 polymer ?
#
loop_
_entity_poly.entity_id
_entity_poly.type
_entity_poly.pdbx_seq_one_letter_code
_entity_poly.pdbx_strand_id
1 'polypeptide(L)' 'EILREMKERGKTAIVIHHDLQTVPEYFDYVVLLNMRVVAHGPTNDIFTPENLQKTYGGRLTLLDQVSEAMRRRERSL' A
#
# COMPACT_ATOMS: atom_id res chain seq x y z
N GLU A 1 10.50 -7.72 7.85
CA GLU A 1 11.96 -7.92 7.98
C GLU A 1 12.60 -8.41 6.69
N ILE A 2 12.18 -9.57 6.15
CA ILE A 2 12.72 -10.16 4.91
C ILE A 2 12.75 -9.18 3.72
N LEU A 3 11.66 -8.46 3.45
CA LEU A 3 11.61 -7.51 2.31
C LEU A 3 12.66 -6.38 2.44
N ARG A 4 12.94 -5.95 3.67
CA ARG A 4 13.91 -4.90 3.95
C ARG A 4 15.34 -5.41 3.77
N GLU A 5 15.62 -6.63 4.24
CA GLU A 5 16.90 -7.31 4.02
C GLU A 5 17.16 -7.54 2.52
N MET A 6 16.16 -7.98 1.76
CA MET A 6 16.28 -8.15 0.32
C MET A 6 16.66 -6.84 -0.38
N LYS A 7 16.01 -5.73 0.02
CA LYS A 7 16.35 -4.39 -0.48
C LYS A 7 17.78 -3.99 -0.13
N GLU A 8 18.21 -4.19 1.12
CA GLU A 8 19.59 -3.90 1.58
C GLU A 8 20.64 -4.69 0.79
N ARG A 9 20.27 -5.89 0.32
CA ARG A 9 21.09 -6.74 -0.56
C ARG A 9 21.01 -6.36 -2.05
N GLY A 10 20.41 -5.22 -2.39
CA GLY A 10 20.29 -4.69 -3.76
C GLY A 10 19.27 -5.44 -4.62
N LYS A 11 18.29 -6.12 -4.01
CA LYS A 11 17.19 -6.77 -4.75
C LYS A 11 15.99 -5.83 -4.83
N THR A 12 15.27 -5.89 -5.94
CA THR A 12 13.98 -5.22 -6.11
C THR A 12 12.87 -6.20 -5.76
N ALA A 13 12.00 -5.82 -4.81
CA ALA A 13 10.80 -6.57 -4.46
C ALA A 13 9.56 -5.81 -4.96
N ILE A 14 8.67 -6.50 -5.67
CA ILE A 14 7.36 -5.98 -6.07
C ILE A 14 6.32 -6.65 -5.19
N VAL A 15 5.50 -5.86 -4.50
CA VAL A 15 4.54 -6.35 -3.51
C VAL A 15 3.16 -5.81 -3.85
N ILE A 16 2.16 -6.71 -3.89
CA ILE A 16 0.76 -6.32 -3.91
C ILE A 16 0.34 -6.15 -2.46
N HIS A 17 0.09 -4.92 -2.05
CA HIS A 17 -0.26 -4.58 -0.68
C HIS A 17 -1.67 -4.03 -0.59
N HIS A 18 -2.44 -4.50 0.39
CA HIS A 18 -3.85 -4.12 0.56
C HIS A 18 -4.08 -3.19 1.76
N ASP A 19 -3.08 -3.06 2.64
CA ASP A 19 -3.17 -2.26 3.85
C ASP A 19 -2.51 -0.89 3.66
N LEU A 20 -3.34 0.11 3.35
CA LEU A 20 -2.89 1.46 3.02
C LEU A 20 -2.18 2.17 4.18
N GLN A 21 -2.53 1.86 5.43
CA GLN A 21 -1.95 2.56 6.59
C GLN A 21 -0.47 2.27 6.78
N THR A 22 -0.01 1.09 6.37
CA THR A 22 1.40 0.68 6.51
C THR A 22 2.24 1.03 5.29
N VAL A 23 1.64 1.52 4.20
CA VAL A 23 2.38 1.83 2.97
C VAL A 23 3.55 2.80 3.20
N PRO A 24 3.36 3.96 3.89
CA PRO A 24 4.44 4.92 4.09
C PRO A 24 5.62 4.40 4.92
N GLU A 25 5.39 3.37 5.74
CA GLU A 25 6.42 2.79 6.61
C GLU A 25 7.26 1.74 5.87
N TYR A 26 6.64 0.96 4.98
CA TYR A 26 7.29 -0.21 4.38
C TYR A 26 7.85 0.03 2.98
N PHE A 27 7.26 0.94 2.19
CA PHE A 27 7.59 1.09 0.78
C PHE A 27 8.15 2.48 0.47
N ASP A 28 9.20 2.49 -0.34
CA ASP A 28 9.85 3.70 -0.88
C ASP A 28 9.25 4.16 -2.20
N TYR A 29 8.58 3.26 -2.92
CA TYR A 29 7.94 3.53 -4.21
C TYR A 29 6.55 2.88 -4.25
N VAL A 30 5.57 3.57 -4.85
CA VAL A 30 4.21 3.05 -5.01
C VAL A 30 3.74 3.14 -6.46
N VAL A 31 2.86 2.20 -6.82
CA VAL A 31 2.06 2.24 -8.04
C VAL A 31 0.61 2.10 -7.63
N LEU A 32 -0.18 3.15 -7.83
CA LEU A 32 -1.61 3.15 -7.56
C LEU A 32 -2.36 2.69 -8.81
N LEU A 33 -3.18 1.65 -8.65
CA LEU A 33 -3.85 0.94 -9.75
C LEU A 33 -5.36 0.86 -9.50
N ASN A 34 -6.13 1.22 -10.53
CA ASN A 34 -7.58 1.03 -10.59
C ASN A 34 -8.00 0.72 -12.03
N MET A 35 -7.89 -0.55 -12.42
CA MET A 35 -7.95 -1.06 -13.82
C MET A 35 -6.89 -0.47 -14.77
N ARG A 36 -6.39 0.73 -14.48
CA ARG A 36 -5.28 1.45 -15.12
C ARG A 36 -4.37 2.03 -14.04
N VAL A 37 -3.14 2.37 -14.41
CA VAL A 37 -2.25 3.14 -13.54
C VAL A 37 -2.87 4.51 -13.32
N VAL A 38 -3.03 4.89 -12.06
CA VAL A 38 -3.54 6.21 -11.65
C VAL A 38 -2.37 7.15 -11.37
N ALA A 39 -1.37 6.67 -10.63
CA ALA A 39 -0.13 7.40 -10.35
C ALA A 39 0.98 6.41 -9.93
N HIS A 40 2.24 6.78 -10.15
CA HIS A 40 3.40 5.99 -9.70
C HIS A 40 4.60 6.89 -9.44
N GLY A 41 5.44 6.54 -8.45
CA GLY A 41 6.49 7.42 -7.98
C GLY A 41 6.97 7.10 -6.56
N PRO A 42 7.90 7.90 -6.01
CA PRO A 42 8.26 7.84 -4.61
C PRO A 42 7.01 7.92 -3.71
N THR A 43 6.97 7.12 -2.65
CA THR A 43 5.79 7.02 -1.77
C THR A 43 5.38 8.39 -1.22
N ASN A 44 6.35 9.21 -0.81
CA ASN A 44 6.10 10.54 -0.24
C ASN A 44 5.43 11.52 -1.21
N ASP A 45 5.62 11.33 -2.52
CA ASP A 45 5.08 12.23 -3.55
C ASP A 45 3.72 11.75 -4.07
N ILE A 46 3.50 10.43 -4.07
CA ILE A 46 2.34 9.82 -4.72
C ILE A 46 1.26 9.38 -3.72
N PHE A 47 1.63 9.01 -2.50
CA PHE A 47 0.70 8.52 -1.48
C PHE A 47 -0.08 9.66 -0.81
N THR A 48 -0.83 10.40 -1.63
CA THR A 48 -1.61 11.57 -1.21
C THR A 48 -3.10 11.24 -1.12
N PRO A 49 -3.88 11.95 -0.27
CA PRO A 49 -5.32 11.73 -0.18
C PRO A 49 -6.04 11.85 -1.53
N GLU A 50 -5.63 12.79 -2.38
CA GLU A 50 -6.20 12.99 -3.71
C GLU A 50 -5.96 11.78 -4.62
N ASN A 51 -4.74 11.25 -4.66
CA ASN A 51 -4.41 10.09 -5.48
C ASN A 51 -5.09 8.81 -4.96
N LEU A 52 -5.18 8.65 -3.63
CA LEU A 52 -5.91 7.56 -3.01
C LEU A 52 -7.40 7.63 -3.34
N GLN A 53 -8.01 8.81 -3.30
CA GLN A 53 -9.39 9.02 -3.68
C GLN A 53 -9.63 8.71 -5.17
N LYS A 54 -8.74 9.11 -6.08
CA LYS A 54 -8.82 8.76 -7.50
C LYS A 54 -8.68 7.26 -7.74
N THR A 55 -7.90 6.56 -6.91
CA THR A 55 -7.62 5.13 -7.06
C THR A 55 -8.74 4.27 -6.49
N TYR A 56 -9.19 4.55 -5.28
CA TYR A 56 -10.16 3.70 -4.56
C TYR A 56 -11.60 4.24 -4.63
N GLY A 57 -11.79 5.49 -5.04
CA GLY A 57 -13.08 6.18 -5.05
C GLY A 57 -13.61 6.43 -3.64
N GLY A 58 -14.93 6.58 -3.50
CA GLY A 58 -15.62 6.69 -2.20
C GLY A 58 -15.59 5.42 -1.33
N ARG A 59 -14.87 4.37 -1.77
CA ARG A 59 -14.73 3.09 -1.04
C ARG A 59 -13.52 3.06 -0.10
N LEU A 60 -12.72 4.11 -0.05
CA LEU A 60 -11.53 4.19 0.79
C LEU A 60 -11.84 3.84 2.26
N THR A 61 -12.92 4.41 2.81
CA THR A 61 -13.39 4.14 4.18
C THR A 61 -13.76 2.68 4.40
N LEU A 62 -14.36 2.04 3.41
CA LEU A 62 -14.76 0.62 3.45
C LEU A 62 -13.54 -0.30 3.33
N LEU A 63 -12.57 0.06 2.49
CA LEU A 63 -11.31 -0.68 2.34
C LEU A 63 -10.45 -0.59 3.60
N ASP A 64 -10.34 0.59 4.21
CA ASP A 64 -9.63 0.76 5.49
C ASP A 64 -10.24 -0.11 6.59
N GLN A 65 -11.57 -0.13 6.71
CA GLN A 65 -12.29 -0.96 7.68
C GLN A 65 -12.08 -2.47 7.42
N VAL A 66 -12.12 -2.92 6.16
CA VAL A 66 -11.87 -4.31 5.79
C VAL A 66 -10.43 -4.71 6.07
N SER A 67 -9.45 -3.86 5.74
CA SER A 67 -8.04 -4.08 6.03
C SER A 67 -7.78 -4.17 7.54
N GLU A 68 -8.45 -3.33 8.34
CA GLU A 68 -8.38 -3.41 9.81
C GLU A 68 -9.00 -4.71 10.35
N ALA A 69 -10.13 -5.14 9.79
CA ALA A 69 -10.78 -6.40 10.16
C ALA A 69 -9.92 -7.63 9.82
N MET A 70 -9.28 -7.65 8.64
CA MET A 70 -8.34 -8.71 8.24
C MET A 70 -7.14 -8.78 9.18
N ARG A 71 -6.55 -7.63 9.55
CA ARG A 71 -5.43 -7.57 10.51
C ARG A 71 -5.80 -8.02 11.92
N ARG A 72 -7.05 -7.86 12.36
CA ARG A 72 -7.51 -8.40 13.65
C ARG A 72 -7.61 -9.92 13.61
N ARG A 73 -8.04 -10.48 12.48
CA ARG A 73 -8.19 -11.92 12.27
C ARG A 73 -6.85 -12.66 12.20
N GLU A 74 -5.83 -12.06 11.57
CA GLU A 74 -4.47 -12.63 11.53
C GLU A 74 -3.78 -12.62 12.90
N ARG A 75 -4.10 -11.67 13.80
CA ARG A 75 -3.51 -11.58 15.15
C ARG A 75 -4.15 -12.48 16.20
N SER A 76 -5.31 -13.04 15.89
CA SER A 76 -6.08 -13.95 16.77
C SER A 76 -5.82 -15.43 16.49
N LEU A 77 -4.89 -15.73 15.57
CA LEU A 77 -4.36 -17.05 15.25
C LEU A 77 -2.91 -17.13 15.73
#